data_AF-A0A8K0HBA0-F1
#
_entry.id   AF-A0A8K0HBA0-F1
#
_cell.length_a   1.000
_cell.length_b   1.000
_cell.length_c   1.000
_cell.angle_alpha   90.00
_cell.angle_beta   90.00
_cell.angle_gamma   90.00
#
_symmetry.space_group_name_H-M   'P 1'
#
loop_
_entity.id
_entity.type
_entity.pdbx_description
1 polymer ?
#
loop_
_entity_poly.entity_id
_entity_poly.type
_entity_poly.pdbx_seq_one_letter_code
_entity_poly.pdbx_strand_id
1 'polypeptide(L)'
;MRWKMLEKEVIEPRNLERHAILNLVIQSDLGILIIDMTWNLSGLVRRKDFWLLSTVNKLLMEFIPRLSHDADGLIFQGWDDPYVPRTHEGLLKWKYRHMNSVDFLFEMVDDDHPQLFLYERGKKKLMEGNKVKFNDGSDPSFYAGKIIECSWDFENQEWVLMRIRIDKSTPNDINTYRKVMRSIRDNITEDVLLKEINEIIDLPMYADRIKNDSKASKPNLGRRR
;
A
#
# COMPACT_ATOMS: atom_id res chain seq x y z
N MET A 1 -11.98 11.20 19.96
CA MET A 1 -11.39 10.22 19.02
C MET A 1 -10.32 10.92 18.19
N ARG A 2 -9.18 10.27 17.97
CA ARG A 2 -7.98 10.83 17.30
C ARG A 2 -8.27 11.51 15.96
N TRP A 3 -9.16 10.92 15.16
CA TRP A 3 -9.52 11.44 13.84
C TRP A 3 -10.26 12.79 13.90
N LYS A 4 -11.02 13.08 14.97
CA LYS A 4 -11.71 14.37 15.13
C LYS A 4 -10.73 15.54 15.24
N MET A 5 -9.59 15.32 15.88
CA MET A 5 -8.54 16.35 15.98
C MET A 5 -7.87 16.57 14.62
N LEU A 6 -7.58 15.52 13.86
CA LEU A 6 -7.01 15.65 12.51
C LEU A 6 -7.97 16.38 11.57
N GLU A 7 -9.25 16.08 11.63
CA GLU A 7 -10.27 16.74 10.81
C GLU A 7 -10.30 18.25 11.13
N LYS A 8 -10.45 18.60 12.41
CA LYS A 8 -10.60 19.99 12.87
C LYS A 8 -9.34 20.83 12.71
N GLU A 9 -8.17 20.28 13.01
CA GLU A 9 -6.92 21.05 13.10
C GLU A 9 -6.13 21.04 11.78
N VAL A 10 -6.43 20.14 10.85
CA VAL A 10 -5.67 20.00 9.60
C VAL A 10 -6.56 20.03 8.35
N ILE A 11 -7.61 19.22 8.31
CA ILE A 11 -8.42 19.05 7.08
C ILE A 11 -9.32 20.26 6.86
N GLU A 12 -10.10 20.67 7.86
CA GLU A 12 -11.00 21.82 7.76
C GLU A 12 -10.27 23.13 7.41
N PRO A 13 -9.17 23.52 8.09
CA PRO A 13 -8.47 24.77 7.77
C PRO A 13 -7.90 24.77 6.35
N ARG A 14 -7.30 23.66 5.90
CA ARG A 14 -6.75 23.54 4.54
C ARG A 14 -7.83 23.59 3.47
N ASN A 15 -9.00 23.00 3.74
CA ASN A 15 -10.13 23.09 2.83
C ASN A 15 -10.65 24.53 2.75
N LEU A 16 -10.77 25.25 3.87
CA LEU A 16 -11.20 26.65 3.87
C LEU A 16 -10.23 27.55 3.09
N GLU A 17 -8.92 27.40 3.34
CA GLU A 17 -7.87 28.11 2.61
C GLU A 17 -7.97 27.86 1.11
N ARG A 18 -8.14 26.59 0.70
CA ARG A 18 -8.33 26.22 -0.70
C ARG A 18 -9.54 26.90 -1.34
N HIS A 19 -10.70 26.90 -0.66
CA HIS A 19 -11.90 27.54 -1.21
C HIS A 19 -11.72 29.05 -1.35
N ALA A 20 -11.09 29.70 -0.36
CA ALA A 20 -10.77 31.12 -0.43
C ALA A 20 -9.86 31.44 -1.63
N ILE A 21 -8.80 30.63 -1.83
CA ILE A 21 -7.87 30.76 -2.95
C ILE A 21 -8.59 30.58 -4.30
N LEU A 22 -9.38 29.51 -4.46
CA LEU A 22 -10.10 29.25 -5.70
C LEU A 22 -11.08 30.38 -6.06
N ASN A 23 -11.77 30.93 -5.05
CA ASN A 23 -12.68 32.06 -5.26
C ASN A 23 -11.94 33.33 -5.73
N LEU A 24 -10.76 33.61 -5.16
CA LEU A 24 -9.93 34.74 -5.60
C LEU A 24 -9.46 34.57 -7.05
N VAL A 25 -9.04 33.36 -7.44
CA VAL A 25 -8.62 33.07 -8.82
C VAL A 25 -9.75 33.27 -9.81
N ILE A 26 -10.95 32.77 -9.52
CA ILE A 26 -12.11 32.86 -10.42
C ILE A 26 -12.54 34.33 -10.61
N GLN A 27 -12.32 35.18 -9.61
CA GLN A 27 -12.71 36.59 -9.66
C GLN A 27 -11.66 37.50 -10.34
N SER A 28 -10.42 37.03 -10.51
CA SER A 28 -9.36 37.80 -11.15
C SER A 28 -8.95 37.17 -12.48
N ASP A 29 -9.05 37.91 -13.59
CA ASP A 29 -8.49 37.57 -14.92
C ASP A 29 -6.94 37.51 -14.93
N LEU A 30 -6.31 37.08 -13.84
CA LEU A 30 -4.86 37.05 -13.64
C LEU A 30 -4.33 35.64 -13.87
N GLY A 31 -4.12 35.30 -15.15
CA GLY A 31 -3.48 34.04 -15.57
C GLY A 31 -2.07 33.80 -15.00
N ILE A 32 -1.41 34.85 -14.49
CA ILE A 32 -0.06 34.78 -13.89
C ILE A 32 -0.11 34.27 -12.43
N LEU A 33 -1.18 34.54 -11.67
CA LEU A 33 -1.33 34.03 -10.29
C LEU A 33 -1.61 32.51 -10.27
N ILE A 34 -2.16 31.98 -11.36
CA ILE A 34 -2.49 30.56 -11.50
C ILE A 34 -1.23 29.70 -11.46
N ILE A 35 -0.13 30.15 -12.08
CA ILE A 35 1.12 29.37 -12.17
C ILE A 35 1.78 29.23 -10.79
N ASP A 36 1.92 30.31 -10.03
CA ASP A 36 2.54 30.26 -8.69
C ASP A 36 1.68 29.46 -7.69
N MET A 37 0.34 29.52 -7.84
CA MET A 37 -0.58 28.75 -7.01
C MET A 37 -0.72 27.29 -7.43
N THR A 38 -0.51 26.93 -8.70
CA THR A 38 -0.40 25.51 -9.09
C THR A 38 0.79 24.81 -8.41
N TRP A 39 1.89 25.54 -8.14
CA TRP A 39 3.00 25.02 -7.34
C TRP A 39 2.62 24.86 -5.85
N ASN A 40 1.84 25.78 -5.26
CA ASN A 40 1.33 25.64 -3.88
C ASN A 40 0.18 24.63 -3.72
N LEU A 41 -0.56 24.32 -4.79
CA LEU A 41 -1.65 23.33 -4.83
C LEU A 41 -1.17 21.88 -5.00
N SER A 42 0.13 21.67 -5.21
CA SER A 42 0.77 20.35 -5.30
C SER A 42 0.65 19.51 -4.01
N GLY A 43 0.18 20.10 -2.90
CA GLY A 43 -0.04 19.44 -1.61
C GLY A 43 -1.52 19.25 -1.25
N LEU A 44 -2.34 18.73 -2.17
CA LEU A 44 -3.73 18.34 -1.90
C LEU A 44 -3.80 17.33 -0.72
N VAL A 45 -4.12 17.83 0.47
CA VAL A 45 -4.33 16.97 1.65
C VAL A 45 -5.76 16.47 1.62
N ARG A 46 -5.91 15.17 1.46
CA ARG A 46 -7.19 14.47 1.59
C ARG A 46 -7.08 13.46 2.72
N ARG A 47 -8.14 13.36 3.53
CA ARG A 47 -8.25 12.29 4.51
C ARG A 47 -8.50 10.98 3.76
N LYS A 48 -7.77 9.92 4.13
CA LYS A 48 -8.06 8.57 3.66
C LYS A 48 -9.32 8.06 4.37
N ASP A 49 -10.27 7.53 3.59
CA ASP A 49 -11.48 6.96 4.15
C ASP A 49 -11.22 5.59 4.76
N PHE A 50 -11.91 5.35 5.88
CA PHE A 50 -11.94 4.07 6.57
C PHE A 50 -13.27 3.40 6.27
N TRP A 51 -13.22 2.09 6.11
CA TRP A 51 -14.32 1.29 5.65
C TRP A 51 -14.53 0.11 6.58
N LEU A 52 -15.77 -0.33 6.74
CA LEU A 52 -16.08 -1.52 7.54
C LEU A 52 -15.56 -2.78 6.83
N LEU A 53 -15.23 -3.81 7.60
CA LEU A 53 -14.76 -5.08 7.07
C LEU A 53 -15.74 -5.71 6.06
N SER A 54 -17.05 -5.53 6.27
CA SER A 54 -18.11 -5.98 5.36
C SER A 54 -18.09 -5.33 3.98
N THR A 55 -17.35 -4.23 3.79
CA THR A 55 -17.26 -3.52 2.50
C THR A 55 -16.04 -3.95 1.68
N VAL A 56 -15.18 -4.82 2.21
CA VAL A 56 -13.93 -5.22 1.55
C VAL A 56 -14.15 -5.77 0.14
N ASN A 57 -15.18 -6.58 -0.08
CA ASN A 57 -15.51 -7.09 -1.41
C ASN A 57 -15.74 -5.95 -2.43
N LYS A 58 -16.50 -4.92 -2.05
CA LYS A 58 -16.74 -3.74 -2.90
C LYS A 58 -15.47 -2.92 -3.10
N LEU A 59 -14.62 -2.84 -2.08
CA LEU A 59 -13.35 -2.12 -2.18
C LEU A 59 -12.43 -2.75 -3.22
N LEU A 60 -12.27 -4.08 -3.17
CA LEU A 60 -11.41 -4.82 -4.10
C LEU A 60 -11.96 -4.78 -5.53
N MET A 61 -13.25 -5.02 -5.72
CA MET A 61 -13.85 -5.16 -7.06
C MET A 61 -14.20 -3.84 -7.75
N GLU A 62 -14.59 -2.81 -6.99
CA GLU A 62 -15.11 -1.57 -7.58
C GLU A 62 -14.28 -0.33 -7.26
N PHE A 63 -13.79 -0.20 -6.03
CA PHE A 63 -13.14 1.03 -5.59
C PHE A 63 -11.68 1.10 -6.04
N ILE A 64 -10.88 0.07 -5.73
CA ILE A 64 -9.45 0.01 -6.06
C ILE A 64 -9.21 0.18 -7.58
N PRO A 65 -9.94 -0.50 -8.48
CA PRO A 65 -9.74 -0.32 -9.92
C PRO A 65 -10.08 1.09 -10.44
N ARG A 66 -10.85 1.88 -9.68
CA ARG A 66 -11.23 3.26 -10.01
C ARG A 66 -10.30 4.30 -9.38
N LEU A 67 -9.30 3.88 -8.60
CA LEU A 67 -8.34 4.80 -8.00
C LEU A 67 -7.49 5.46 -9.08
N SER A 68 -7.18 6.74 -8.88
CA SER A 68 -6.27 7.50 -9.74
C SER A 68 -4.79 7.17 -9.50
N HIS A 69 -4.50 6.18 -8.67
CA HIS A 69 -3.16 5.76 -8.28
C HIS A 69 -3.14 4.25 -8.04
N ASP A 70 -1.98 3.64 -8.20
CA ASP A 70 -1.80 2.21 -7.98
C ASP A 70 -2.04 1.85 -6.50
N ALA A 71 -2.75 0.75 -6.28
CA ALA A 71 -2.94 0.16 -4.95
C ALA A 71 -2.48 -1.29 -4.95
N ASP A 72 -1.72 -1.67 -3.94
CA ASP A 72 -1.07 -2.99 -3.83
C ASP A 72 -1.79 -3.95 -2.88
N GLY A 73 -2.93 -3.53 -2.30
CA GLY A 73 -3.79 -4.35 -1.45
C GLY A 73 -4.54 -3.56 -0.39
N LEU A 74 -4.65 -4.13 0.80
CA LEU A 74 -5.48 -3.65 1.91
C LEU A 74 -4.68 -3.48 3.20
N ILE A 75 -5.09 -2.52 4.03
CA ILE A 75 -4.57 -2.32 5.37
C ILE A 75 -5.72 -2.52 6.36
N PHE A 76 -5.53 -3.41 7.32
CA PHE A 76 -6.48 -3.65 8.41
C PHE A 76 -5.92 -3.06 9.70
N GLN A 77 -6.75 -2.24 10.34
CA GLN A 77 -6.41 -1.58 11.60
C GLN A 77 -7.52 -1.87 12.60
N GLY A 78 -7.16 -2.31 13.81
CA GLY A 78 -8.13 -2.49 14.89
C GLY A 78 -8.82 -1.17 15.24
N TRP A 79 -10.13 -1.24 15.47
CA TRP A 79 -10.96 -0.06 15.70
C TRP A 79 -10.53 0.73 16.95
N ASP A 80 -10.25 0.01 18.04
CA ASP A 80 -9.91 0.57 19.34
C ASP A 80 -8.39 0.52 19.62
N ASP A 81 -7.58 0.12 18.63
CA ASP A 81 -6.13 0.00 18.80
C ASP A 81 -5.49 1.37 19.03
N PRO A 82 -4.71 1.53 20.12
CA PRO A 82 -3.95 2.75 20.34
C PRO A 82 -2.87 2.91 19.26
N TYR A 83 -2.41 4.15 19.09
CA TYR A 83 -1.24 4.37 18.25
C TYR A 83 0.01 3.78 18.90
N VAL A 84 0.67 2.87 18.18
CA VAL A 84 1.94 2.30 18.61
C VAL A 84 3.05 2.79 17.68
N PRO A 85 4.11 3.44 18.21
CA PRO A 85 5.25 3.82 17.39
C PRO A 85 6.04 2.59 16.94
N ARG A 86 6.62 2.64 15.72
CA ARG A 86 7.36 1.53 15.07
C ARG A 86 6.44 0.38 14.63
N THR A 87 6.87 -0.87 14.82
CA THR A 87 6.14 -2.06 14.37
C THR A 87 4.97 -2.33 15.30
N HIS A 88 3.78 -2.46 14.73
CA HIS A 88 2.55 -2.81 15.43
C HIS A 88 2.01 -4.13 14.88
N GLU A 89 1.89 -5.14 15.73
CA GLU A 89 1.45 -6.48 15.33
C GLU A 89 -0.05 -6.52 14.96
N GLY A 90 -0.86 -5.64 15.53
CA GLY A 90 -2.29 -5.50 15.17
C GLY A 90 -2.55 -4.75 13.87
N LEU A 91 -1.53 -4.09 13.27
CA LEU A 91 -1.67 -3.41 11.98
C LEU A 91 -1.31 -4.38 10.86
N LEU A 92 -2.34 -4.97 10.25
CA LEU A 92 -2.14 -5.98 9.22
C LEU A 92 -2.16 -5.34 7.83
N LYS A 93 -1.34 -5.88 6.94
CA LYS A 93 -1.32 -5.52 5.52
C LYS A 93 -1.50 -6.78 4.70
N TRP A 94 -2.48 -6.76 3.81
CA TRP A 94 -2.65 -7.78 2.78
C TRP A 94 -2.24 -7.19 1.44
N LYS A 95 -1.50 -7.95 0.65
CA LYS A 95 -1.07 -7.56 -0.69
C LYS A 95 -1.47 -8.62 -1.70
N TYR A 96 -1.73 -8.20 -2.94
CA TYR A 96 -1.89 -9.15 -4.03
C TYR A 96 -0.63 -10.00 -4.20
N ARG A 97 -0.83 -11.27 -4.54
CA ARG A 97 0.27 -12.24 -4.67
C ARG A 97 1.35 -11.79 -5.65
N HIS A 98 0.93 -11.27 -6.81
CA HIS A 98 1.82 -10.74 -7.83
C HIS A 98 2.50 -9.41 -7.44
N MET A 99 2.05 -8.75 -6.38
CA MET A 99 2.65 -7.52 -5.84
C MET A 99 3.62 -7.79 -4.68
N ASN A 100 3.79 -9.05 -4.26
CA ASN A 100 4.83 -9.43 -3.33
C ASN A 100 6.16 -9.55 -4.08
N SER A 101 7.00 -8.54 -3.90
CA SER A 101 8.26 -8.40 -4.61
C SER A 101 9.47 -8.39 -3.67
N VAL A 102 10.62 -8.72 -4.24
CA VAL A 102 11.93 -8.56 -3.62
C VAL A 102 12.84 -7.81 -4.58
N ASP A 103 13.61 -6.86 -4.04
CA ASP A 103 14.66 -6.17 -4.76
C ASP A 103 15.97 -6.97 -4.64
N PHE A 104 16.42 -7.54 -5.75
CA PHE A 104 17.69 -8.25 -5.87
C PHE A 104 18.72 -7.40 -6.58
N LEU A 105 19.99 -7.60 -6.25
CA LEU A 105 21.09 -7.15 -7.09
C LEU A 105 21.35 -8.26 -8.11
N PHE A 106 21.24 -7.93 -9.39
CA PHE A 106 21.47 -8.87 -10.48
C PHE A 106 22.89 -8.71 -11.01
N GLU A 107 23.61 -9.81 -11.13
CA GLU A 107 24.92 -9.84 -11.78
C GLU A 107 25.04 -11.05 -12.71
N MET A 108 25.86 -10.89 -13.73
CA MET A 108 26.27 -11.95 -14.65
C MET A 108 27.72 -12.29 -14.31
N VAL A 109 27.99 -13.57 -13.98
CA VAL A 109 29.38 -14.03 -13.79
C VAL A 109 30.03 -14.29 -15.14
N ASP A 110 29.29 -14.93 -16.04
CA ASP A 110 29.59 -15.08 -17.47
C ASP A 110 28.26 -14.90 -18.24
N ASP A 111 28.31 -14.90 -19.58
CA ASP A 111 27.15 -14.70 -20.47
C ASP A 111 25.98 -15.69 -20.20
N ASP A 112 26.24 -16.81 -19.54
CA ASP A 112 25.26 -17.88 -19.31
C ASP A 112 24.93 -18.12 -17.81
N HIS A 113 25.49 -17.29 -16.91
CA HIS A 113 25.40 -17.51 -15.46
C HIS A 113 24.80 -16.30 -14.71
N PRO A 114 23.47 -16.11 -14.79
CA PRO A 114 22.77 -15.08 -14.02
C PRO A 114 22.75 -15.42 -12.52
N GLN A 115 23.07 -14.44 -11.70
CA GLN A 115 23.10 -14.56 -10.24
C GLN A 115 22.32 -13.44 -9.56
N LEU A 116 21.53 -13.82 -8.54
CA LEU A 116 20.76 -12.91 -7.71
C LEU A 116 21.41 -12.77 -6.35
N PHE A 117 21.51 -11.53 -5.87
CA PHE A 117 22.13 -11.23 -4.59
C PHE A 117 21.23 -10.40 -3.69
N LEU A 118 21.32 -10.69 -2.40
CA LEU A 118 20.73 -9.92 -1.30
C LEU A 118 21.82 -9.46 -0.35
N TYR A 119 21.45 -8.65 0.64
CA TYR A 119 22.35 -8.29 1.74
C TYR A 119 22.07 -9.12 2.98
N GLU A 120 23.12 -9.50 3.70
CA GLU A 120 23.04 -10.06 5.05
C GLU A 120 24.15 -9.40 5.87
N ARG A 121 23.75 -8.61 6.88
CA ARG A 121 24.69 -7.87 7.75
C ARG A 121 25.67 -6.98 6.96
N GLY A 122 25.16 -6.31 5.91
CA GLY A 122 25.95 -5.40 5.06
C GLY A 122 26.89 -6.09 4.07
N LYS A 123 26.85 -7.43 3.96
CA LYS A 123 27.59 -8.19 2.96
C LYS A 123 26.66 -8.75 1.91
N LYS A 124 27.14 -8.79 0.68
CA LYS A 124 26.47 -9.42 -0.45
C LYS A 124 26.37 -10.93 -0.25
N LYS A 125 25.19 -11.49 -0.44
CA LYS A 125 24.86 -12.91 -0.27
C LYS A 125 24.20 -13.44 -1.53
N LEU A 126 24.78 -14.50 -2.10
CA LEU A 126 24.25 -15.18 -3.28
C LEU A 126 22.97 -15.94 -2.93
N MET A 127 21.97 -15.84 -3.79
CA MET A 127 20.73 -16.60 -3.72
C MET A 127 20.83 -17.82 -4.63
N GLU A 128 21.44 -18.88 -4.10
CA GLU A 128 21.65 -20.14 -4.84
C GLU A 128 20.31 -20.73 -5.32
N GLY A 129 20.32 -21.26 -6.55
CA GLY A 129 19.16 -21.93 -7.16
C GLY A 129 17.99 -21.03 -7.56
N ASN A 130 18.07 -19.71 -7.35
CA ASN A 130 17.02 -18.77 -7.76
C ASN A 130 17.28 -18.28 -9.18
N LYS A 131 16.31 -18.47 -10.08
CA LYS A 131 16.35 -17.97 -11.45
C LYS A 131 15.43 -16.76 -11.60
N VAL A 132 15.77 -15.89 -12.55
CA VAL A 132 14.94 -14.75 -12.95
C VAL A 132 14.58 -14.85 -14.42
N LYS A 133 13.31 -14.57 -14.73
CA LYS A 133 12.77 -14.47 -16.07
C LYS A 133 12.54 -13.01 -16.45
N PHE A 134 12.96 -12.69 -17.67
CA PHE A 134 12.83 -11.39 -18.29
C PHE A 134 11.71 -11.44 -19.34
N ASN A 135 10.60 -10.77 -19.08
CA ASN A 135 9.41 -10.83 -19.93
C ASN A 135 9.49 -9.88 -21.14
N ASP A 136 10.46 -8.97 -21.17
CA ASP A 136 10.63 -7.94 -22.19
C ASP A 136 11.48 -8.41 -23.38
N GLY A 137 12.00 -9.65 -23.34
CA GLY A 137 12.86 -10.20 -24.38
C GLY A 137 14.24 -9.55 -24.46
N SER A 138 14.57 -8.68 -23.50
CA SER A 138 15.90 -8.06 -23.39
C SER A 138 16.93 -9.08 -22.95
N ASP A 139 18.16 -8.90 -23.41
CA ASP A 139 19.31 -9.67 -22.95
C ASP A 139 19.54 -9.45 -21.43
N PRO A 140 19.63 -10.52 -20.61
CA PRO A 140 19.98 -10.44 -19.20
C PRO A 140 21.18 -9.53 -18.90
N SER A 141 22.16 -9.45 -19.80
CA SER A 141 23.34 -8.58 -19.66
C SER A 141 23.00 -7.10 -19.43
N PHE A 142 21.86 -6.62 -19.93
CA PHE A 142 21.40 -5.24 -19.71
C PHE A 142 21.12 -4.94 -18.23
N TYR A 143 20.78 -5.96 -17.45
CA TYR A 143 20.41 -5.84 -16.04
C TYR A 143 21.60 -5.99 -15.11
N ALA A 144 22.77 -6.40 -15.62
CA ALA A 144 23.96 -6.65 -14.82
C ALA A 144 24.39 -5.41 -14.02
N GLY A 145 24.63 -5.60 -12.72
CA GLY A 145 25.01 -4.55 -11.78
C GLY A 145 23.84 -3.67 -11.30
N LYS A 146 22.61 -3.90 -11.77
CA LYS A 146 21.43 -3.13 -11.39
C LYS A 146 20.63 -3.84 -10.30
N ILE A 147 19.89 -3.06 -9.53
CA ILE A 147 18.89 -3.60 -8.62
C ILE A 147 17.58 -3.77 -9.39
N ILE A 148 17.06 -4.98 -9.36
CA ILE A 148 15.83 -5.36 -10.03
C ILE A 148 14.79 -5.76 -8.99
N GLU A 149 13.56 -5.28 -9.18
CA GLU A 149 12.41 -5.72 -8.39
C GLU A 149 11.75 -6.89 -9.11
N CYS A 150 11.60 -8.01 -8.40
CA CYS A 150 11.03 -9.23 -8.95
C CYS A 150 9.86 -9.73 -8.11
N SER A 151 8.81 -10.23 -8.77
CA SER A 151 7.71 -10.97 -8.15
C SER A 151 7.91 -12.48 -8.32
N TRP A 152 7.32 -13.28 -7.44
CA TRP A 152 7.40 -14.73 -7.55
C TRP A 152 6.30 -15.29 -8.46
N ASP A 153 6.69 -16.07 -9.47
CA ASP A 153 5.77 -16.87 -10.29
C ASP A 153 5.65 -18.28 -9.69
N PHE A 154 4.44 -18.62 -9.26
CA PHE A 154 4.15 -19.91 -8.62
C PHE A 154 4.09 -21.07 -9.61
N GLU A 155 3.75 -20.81 -10.88
CA GLU A 155 3.60 -21.86 -11.89
C GLU A 155 4.97 -22.36 -12.32
N ASN A 156 5.88 -21.44 -12.62
CA ASN A 156 7.23 -21.75 -13.10
C ASN A 156 8.27 -21.84 -11.97
N GLN A 157 7.89 -21.50 -10.73
CA GLN A 157 8.78 -21.45 -9.56
C GLN A 157 10.04 -20.60 -9.80
N GLU A 158 9.85 -19.44 -10.41
CA GLU A 158 10.93 -18.52 -10.76
C GLU A 158 10.57 -17.07 -10.41
N TRP A 159 11.60 -16.24 -10.27
CA TRP A 159 11.41 -14.81 -10.10
C TRP A 159 11.12 -14.17 -11.47
N VAL A 160 10.18 -13.26 -11.54
CA VAL A 160 9.84 -12.53 -12.76
C VAL A 160 10.19 -11.07 -12.55
N LEU A 161 10.98 -10.50 -13.48
CA LEU A 161 11.31 -9.07 -13.45
C LEU A 161 10.05 -8.22 -13.53
N MET A 162 9.91 -7.28 -12.60
CA MET A 162 8.89 -6.23 -12.65
C MET A 162 9.47 -4.93 -13.19
N ARG A 163 10.57 -4.44 -12.59
CA ARG A 163 11.22 -3.18 -12.99
C ARG A 163 12.64 -3.06 -12.46
N ILE A 164 13.38 -2.10 -13.01
CA ILE A 164 14.68 -1.66 -12.48
C ILE A 164 14.46 -0.62 -11.37
N ARG A 165 15.15 -0.79 -10.24
CA ARG A 165 15.11 0.11 -9.08
C ARG A 165 16.28 1.08 -9.08
N ILE A 166 16.19 2.10 -9.93
CA ILE A 166 17.19 3.18 -10.00
C ILE A 166 17.23 4.06 -8.74
N ASP A 167 16.17 4.01 -7.93
CA ASP A 167 16.03 4.74 -6.66
C ASP A 167 16.79 4.06 -5.51
N LYS A 168 17.27 2.83 -5.71
CA LYS A 168 17.97 2.05 -4.69
C LYS A 168 19.43 1.88 -5.02
N SER A 169 20.27 2.01 -3.99
CA SER A 169 21.71 1.73 -4.05
C SER A 169 22.07 0.33 -3.54
N THR A 170 21.18 -0.31 -2.77
CA THR A 170 21.41 -1.64 -2.19
C THR A 170 20.18 -2.55 -2.37
N PRO A 171 20.37 -3.86 -2.59
CA PRO A 171 19.27 -4.82 -2.62
C PRO A 171 18.63 -4.99 -1.24
N ASN A 172 17.55 -5.77 -1.15
CA ASN A 172 16.94 -6.07 0.13
C ASN A 172 17.85 -6.89 1.06
N ASP A 173 17.62 -6.75 2.37
CA ASP A 173 18.19 -7.64 3.36
C ASP A 173 17.48 -9.01 3.34
N ILE A 174 18.24 -10.07 3.66
CA ILE A 174 17.78 -11.45 3.74
C ILE A 174 16.53 -11.60 4.65
N ASN A 175 16.37 -10.76 5.68
CA ASN A 175 15.21 -10.81 6.56
C ASN A 175 13.95 -10.29 5.86
N THR A 176 14.08 -9.31 4.96
CA THR A 176 12.98 -8.85 4.10
C THR A 176 12.58 -9.97 3.14
N TYR A 177 13.55 -10.60 2.47
CA TYR A 177 13.29 -11.76 1.62
C TYR A 177 12.58 -12.89 2.37
N ARG A 178 13.03 -13.26 3.57
CA ARG A 178 12.38 -14.30 4.40
C ARG A 178 10.92 -13.95 4.72
N LYS A 179 10.62 -12.67 5.01
CA LYS A 179 9.26 -12.21 5.28
C LYS A 179 8.39 -12.28 4.02
N VAL A 180 8.93 -11.86 2.88
CA VAL A 180 8.22 -11.93 1.59
C VAL A 180 7.97 -13.39 1.21
N MET A 181 8.97 -14.27 1.32
CA MET A 181 8.81 -15.71 1.08
C MET A 181 7.80 -16.37 2.01
N ARG A 182 7.72 -15.94 3.29
CA ARG A 182 6.66 -16.41 4.18
C ARG A 182 5.28 -15.99 3.66
N SER A 183 5.12 -14.72 3.31
CA SER A 183 3.85 -14.22 2.75
C SER A 183 3.45 -14.92 1.44
N ILE A 184 4.43 -15.24 0.59
CA ILE A 184 4.23 -16.00 -0.66
C ILE A 184 3.74 -17.43 -0.33
N ARG A 185 4.33 -18.09 0.66
CA ARG A 185 3.94 -19.44 1.08
C ARG A 185 2.59 -19.49 1.79
N ASP A 186 2.29 -18.50 2.62
CA ASP A 186 0.99 -18.39 3.31
C ASP A 186 -0.15 -18.24 2.28
N ASN A 187 0.15 -17.68 1.09
CA ASN A 187 -0.70 -17.69 -0.10
C ASN A 187 -2.16 -17.30 0.17
N ILE A 188 -2.37 -16.27 0.98
CA ILE A 188 -3.70 -15.74 1.28
C ILE A 188 -4.24 -15.04 0.03
N THR A 189 -5.06 -15.75 -0.74
CA THR A 189 -5.71 -15.23 -1.94
C THR A 189 -6.85 -14.28 -1.58
N GLU A 190 -7.37 -13.55 -2.57
CA GLU A 190 -8.55 -12.72 -2.40
C GLU A 190 -9.75 -13.55 -1.91
N ASP A 191 -9.97 -14.74 -2.47
CA ASP A 191 -11.08 -15.62 -2.07
C ASP A 191 -10.94 -16.08 -0.61
N VAL A 192 -9.73 -16.47 -0.19
CA VAL A 192 -9.46 -16.87 1.19
C VAL A 192 -9.71 -15.67 2.12
N LEU A 193 -9.18 -14.50 1.77
CA LEU A 193 -9.38 -13.29 2.56
C LEU A 193 -10.87 -12.95 2.72
N LEU A 194 -11.65 -12.98 1.63
CA LEU A 194 -13.08 -12.68 1.67
C LEU A 194 -13.86 -13.71 2.48
N LYS A 195 -13.49 -14.99 2.39
CA LYS A 195 -14.08 -16.06 3.21
C LYS A 195 -13.85 -15.81 4.70
N GLU A 196 -12.61 -15.57 5.11
CA GLU A 196 -12.28 -15.29 6.51
C GLU A 196 -13.00 -14.04 7.02
N ILE A 197 -13.08 -12.98 6.20
CA ILE A 197 -13.82 -11.76 6.53
C ILE A 197 -15.30 -12.05 6.78
N ASN A 198 -15.94 -12.86 5.93
CA ASN A 198 -17.35 -13.22 6.08
C ASN A 198 -17.60 -13.97 7.39
N GLU A 199 -16.69 -14.84 7.80
CA GLU A 199 -16.79 -15.51 9.10
C GLU A 199 -16.60 -14.53 10.28
N ILE A 200 -15.67 -13.57 10.16
CA ILE A 200 -15.38 -12.57 11.19
C ILE A 200 -16.56 -11.60 11.40
N ILE A 201 -17.21 -11.14 10.33
CA ILE A 201 -18.31 -10.17 10.45
C ILE A 201 -19.53 -10.75 11.17
N ASP A 202 -19.70 -12.07 11.13
CA ASP A 202 -20.78 -12.79 11.80
C ASP A 202 -20.50 -13.04 13.29
N LEU A 203 -19.26 -12.82 13.75
CA LEU A 203 -18.92 -12.96 15.16
C LEU A 203 -19.70 -11.92 16.00
N PRO A 204 -20.27 -12.32 17.16
CA PRO A 204 -21.06 -11.43 18.01
C PRO A 204 -20.33 -10.14 18.38
N MET A 205 -19.02 -10.24 18.63
CA MET A 205 -18.16 -9.10 18.94
C MET A 205 -18.21 -8.00 17.87
N TYR A 206 -18.18 -8.38 16.60
CA TYR A 206 -18.20 -7.43 15.49
C TYR A 206 -19.62 -6.89 15.24
N ALA A 207 -20.61 -7.78 15.23
CA ALA A 207 -22.02 -7.42 15.03
C ALA A 207 -22.55 -6.46 16.12
N ASP A 208 -22.21 -6.71 17.38
CA ASP A 208 -22.65 -5.86 18.50
C ASP A 208 -21.92 -4.53 18.52
N ARG A 209 -20.64 -4.47 18.11
CA ARG A 209 -19.92 -3.20 17.97
C ARG A 209 -20.56 -2.31 16.92
N ILE A 210 -20.90 -2.85 15.73
CA ILE A 210 -21.60 -2.10 14.68
C ILE A 210 -22.93 -1.54 15.20
N LYS A 211 -23.72 -2.35 15.91
CA LYS A 211 -25.00 -1.89 16.49
C LYS A 211 -24.78 -0.75 17.51
N ASN A 212 -23.77 -0.87 18.36
CA ASN A 212 -23.47 0.12 19.39
C ASN A 212 -23.03 1.47 18.78
N ASP A 213 -22.14 1.44 17.79
CA ASP A 213 -21.69 2.65 17.10
C ASP A 213 -22.78 3.28 16.23
N SER A 214 -23.60 2.44 15.55
CA SER A 214 -24.78 2.92 14.80
C SER A 214 -25.82 3.59 15.70
N LYS A 215 -25.97 3.12 16.95
CA LYS A 215 -26.83 3.76 17.96
C LYS A 215 -26.22 5.06 18.48
N ALA A 216 -24.91 5.11 18.71
CA ALA A 216 -24.21 6.31 19.16
C ALA A 216 -24.15 7.42 18.10
N SER A 217 -24.17 7.05 16.81
CA SER A 217 -24.18 7.97 15.67
C SER A 217 -25.56 8.58 15.38
N LYS A 218 -26.65 8.02 15.93
CA LYS A 218 -27.98 8.66 15.84
C LYS A 218 -27.98 9.91 16.74
N PRO A 219 -28.24 11.12 16.21
CA PRO A 219 -28.36 12.30 17.04
C PRO A 219 -29.50 12.08 18.04
N ASN A 220 -29.21 12.30 19.33
CA ASN A 220 -30.22 12.35 20.38
C ASN A 220 -31.21 13.49 20.09
N LEU A 221 -32.25 13.20 19.31
CA LEU A 221 -33.40 14.08 19.07
C LEU A 221 -34.27 14.27 20.33
N GLY A 222 -33.86 13.74 21.49
CA GLY A 222 -34.65 13.69 22.72
C GLY A 222 -34.16 14.58 23.88
N ARG A 223 -33.35 15.61 23.64
CA ARG A 223 -32.93 16.54 24.72
C ARG A 223 -33.01 18.01 24.31
N ARG A 224 -34.23 18.45 23.99
CA ARG A 224 -34.68 19.82 24.24
C ARG A 224 -36.01 19.71 24.99
N ARG A 225 -35.96 19.86 26.31
CA ARG A 225 -37.09 20.30 27.12
C ARG A 225 -36.86 21.77 27.42
#